data_AF-A0AAD7YHY9-F1
#
_entry.id   AF-A0AAD7YHY9-F1
#
_cell.length_a   1.000
_cell.length_b   1.000
_cell.length_c   1.000
_cell.angle_alpha   90.00
_cell.angle_beta   90.00
_cell.angle_gamma   90.00
#
_symmetry.space_group_name_H-M   'P 1'
#
loop_
_entity.id
_entity.type
_entity.pdbx_description
1 polymer ?
#
loop_
_entity_poly.entity_id
_entity_poly.type
_entity_poly.pdbx_seq_one_letter_code
_entity_poly.pdbx_strand_id
1 'polypeptide(L)'
;MRKSLVIYDDHGPVARGERMACSIVNGLHRRKAVIRDWFGNGEPAPLKGRIELTQQSEYDITNVMVTLDGLVDVDNYKIHVVPVEKDLEFPCEKTTLYDTFNPFHVNKSLSPPPTKGTADQYELGDLGSKYGLVESRSLNTFYNETQVSLFGPHSILGRSVVLHRKKNRRWACSSIERGYSPSEARELRAIASFHHPGGFAHGYIRFTQLIHNDGSASDTVIEVKLRHPGVRDTNRTMNHNWAIFVNPVGVDAAVKVTNTRCVAGGYRWNPYFTQLADPLNHDLYSQECGPDNPLRCDVGDLTARLGTINVGSNRQMFMDSNFPLEGTVSAVGRSIVIFGPERSSERFACANIEPDKDIIKYVNIMKPPRFVLGMFLEDMRRVMGVPEWMMSIDARKTRALHGGTCVQLLLHFTGPHANRLELDFTKLLASGRLDSPSIFIPGFVNSKRKRTTSYRPCGTTDPNERKKNSFFFSSSPSSAALTSPAQALLLLLCAATKLLRL
;
A
#
# COMPACT_ATOMS: atom_id res chain seq x y z
N MET A 1 30.00 -1.39 10.24
CA MET A 1 31.20 -0.56 10.03
C MET A 1 30.95 0.32 8.80
N ARG A 2 30.89 1.65 8.94
CA ARG A 2 30.83 2.56 7.78
C ARG A 2 32.26 3.02 7.47
N LYS A 3 32.92 2.32 6.55
CA LYS A 3 34.21 2.77 5.99
C LYS A 3 33.95 3.53 4.69
N SER A 4 34.88 4.38 4.29
CA SER A 4 34.81 5.09 3.01
C SER A 4 35.80 4.45 2.02
N LEU A 5 35.33 4.19 0.81
CA LEU A 5 36.19 3.97 -0.35
C LEU A 5 36.64 5.35 -0.85
N VAL A 6 37.93 5.53 -1.03
CA VAL A 6 38.52 6.79 -1.51
C VAL A 6 39.46 6.46 -2.67
N ILE A 7 39.24 7.12 -3.81
CA ILE A 7 40.12 7.07 -4.96
C ILE A 7 41.03 8.29 -4.86
N TYR A 8 42.33 8.04 -4.84
CA TYR A 8 43.35 9.08 -4.86
C TYR A 8 43.81 9.31 -6.30
N ASP A 9 44.41 10.48 -6.52
CA ASP A 9 45.21 10.71 -7.70
C ASP A 9 46.51 9.89 -7.69
N ASP A 10 47.28 10.03 -8.75
CA ASP A 10 48.54 9.30 -8.97
C ASP A 10 49.63 9.63 -7.91
N HIS A 11 49.38 10.59 -7.01
CA HIS A 11 50.29 11.02 -5.94
C HIS A 11 49.87 10.53 -4.52
N GLY A 12 48.86 9.65 -4.40
CA GLY A 12 48.33 9.19 -3.10
C GLY A 12 48.73 7.77 -2.62
N PRO A 13 49.02 7.53 -1.31
CA PRO A 13 49.42 8.47 -0.27
C PRO A 13 50.84 8.22 0.30
N VAL A 14 51.63 9.30 0.45
CA VAL A 14 52.80 9.37 1.36
C VAL A 14 52.43 10.03 2.71
N ALA A 15 51.38 10.86 2.77
CA ALA A 15 50.78 11.30 4.04
C ALA A 15 49.30 11.71 3.97
N ARG A 16 48.81 12.30 2.87
CA ARG A 16 47.37 12.63 2.58
C ARG A 16 47.28 13.19 1.13
N GLY A 17 47.34 12.32 0.11
CA GLY A 17 47.20 12.75 -1.29
C GLY A 17 45.83 13.37 -1.61
N GLU A 18 45.68 13.97 -2.81
CA GLU A 18 44.40 14.52 -3.24
C GLU A 18 43.37 13.42 -3.49
N ARG A 19 42.14 13.62 -3.00
CA ARG A 19 41.06 12.64 -3.10
C ARG A 19 40.21 12.99 -4.30
N MET A 20 40.32 12.22 -5.38
CA MET A 20 39.53 12.43 -6.60
C MET A 20 38.06 12.06 -6.41
N ALA A 21 37.77 10.98 -5.69
CA ALA A 21 36.42 10.53 -5.43
C ALA A 21 36.32 9.79 -4.10
N CYS A 22 35.13 9.78 -3.52
CA CYS A 22 34.87 8.98 -2.34
C CYS A 22 33.43 8.48 -2.31
N SER A 23 33.21 7.35 -1.66
CA SER A 23 31.88 6.81 -1.38
C SER A 23 31.88 6.02 -0.08
N ILE A 24 30.70 5.83 0.51
CA ILE A 24 30.54 4.99 1.71
C ILE A 24 30.42 3.53 1.26
N VAL A 25 31.18 2.65 1.89
CA VAL A 25 31.01 1.20 1.72
C VAL A 25 29.87 0.74 2.62
N ASN A 26 28.74 0.38 2.01
CA ASN A 26 27.56 -0.13 2.69
C ASN A 26 27.47 -1.66 2.56
N GLY A 27 26.78 -2.29 3.50
CA GLY A 27 26.44 -3.71 3.38
C GLY A 27 25.46 -3.91 2.22
N LEU A 28 25.70 -4.94 1.41
CA LEU A 28 24.71 -5.42 0.46
C LEU A 28 23.83 -6.44 1.17
N HIS A 29 22.54 -6.16 1.26
CA HIS A 29 21.59 -7.02 1.95
C HIS A 29 20.85 -7.92 0.95
N ARG A 30 20.78 -9.21 1.28
CA ARG A 30 19.94 -10.16 0.55
C ARG A 30 18.49 -9.69 0.54
N ARG A 31 17.79 -9.94 -0.55
CA ARG A 31 16.35 -9.67 -0.66
C ARG A 31 15.57 -10.96 -0.58
N LYS A 32 14.43 -10.89 0.11
CA LYS A 32 13.45 -11.96 0.19
C LYS A 32 12.08 -11.41 -0.16
N ALA A 33 11.34 -12.15 -0.98
CA ALA A 33 9.94 -11.89 -1.30
C ALA A 33 9.08 -13.04 -0.76
N VAL A 34 7.89 -12.71 -0.26
CA VAL A 34 6.97 -13.66 0.37
C VAL A 34 5.57 -13.46 -0.19
N ILE A 35 4.97 -14.55 -0.65
CA ILE A 35 3.61 -14.63 -1.14
C ILE A 35 2.87 -15.61 -0.23
N ARG A 36 1.94 -15.13 0.59
CA ARG A 36 1.23 -15.98 1.59
C ARG A 36 -0.22 -15.58 1.85
N ASP A 37 -0.57 -14.33 1.58
CA ASP A 37 -1.86 -13.75 1.96
C ASP A 37 -2.85 -13.90 0.80
N TRP A 38 -3.31 -15.13 0.57
CA TRP A 38 -4.16 -15.47 -0.57
C TRP A 38 -5.57 -14.85 -0.49
N PHE A 39 -6.04 -14.39 -1.65
CA PHE A 39 -7.37 -13.87 -1.92
C PHE A 39 -8.06 -14.80 -2.92
N GLY A 40 -9.35 -15.05 -2.71
CA GLY A 40 -10.21 -15.67 -3.71
C GLY A 40 -11.15 -14.63 -4.33
N ASN A 41 -11.92 -15.05 -5.34
CA ASN A 41 -12.90 -14.23 -6.04
C ASN A 41 -14.30 -14.51 -5.46
N GLY A 42 -14.81 -13.62 -4.60
CA GLY A 42 -16.11 -13.75 -3.92
C GLY A 42 -16.14 -14.76 -2.77
N GLU A 43 -15.31 -15.81 -2.81
CA GLU A 43 -15.19 -16.83 -1.78
C GLU A 43 -13.78 -16.89 -1.18
N PRO A 44 -13.63 -17.19 0.13
CA PRO A 44 -12.33 -17.46 0.71
C PRO A 44 -11.64 -18.63 0.00
N ALA A 45 -10.39 -18.43 -0.45
CA ALA A 45 -9.60 -19.51 -1.01
C ALA A 45 -9.16 -20.46 0.13
N PRO A 46 -9.53 -21.75 0.14
CA PRO A 46 -9.14 -22.72 1.17
C PRO A 46 -7.66 -23.16 1.07
N LEU A 47 -6.84 -22.35 0.42
CA LEU A 47 -5.43 -22.55 0.14
C LEU A 47 -4.58 -22.16 1.35
N LYS A 48 -3.60 -23.01 1.68
CA LYS A 48 -2.59 -22.72 2.69
C LYS A 48 -1.19 -22.81 2.09
N GLY A 49 -0.27 -22.10 2.72
CA GLY A 49 1.14 -22.13 2.35
C GLY A 49 1.62 -20.86 1.67
N ARG A 50 2.84 -20.90 1.14
CA ARG A 50 3.56 -19.72 0.65
C ARG A 50 4.49 -20.04 -0.52
N ILE A 51 4.77 -19.00 -1.30
CA ILE A 51 5.89 -18.96 -2.23
C ILE A 51 6.91 -17.96 -1.67
N GLU A 52 8.16 -18.38 -1.57
CA GLU A 52 9.26 -17.54 -1.10
C GLU A 52 10.33 -17.46 -2.19
N LEU A 53 10.81 -16.25 -2.46
CA LEU A 53 11.91 -16.01 -3.37
C LEU A 53 13.04 -15.35 -2.59
N THR A 54 14.28 -15.80 -2.78
CA THR A 54 15.47 -15.22 -2.14
C THR A 54 16.57 -14.99 -3.15
N GLN A 55 17.20 -13.81 -3.08
CA GLN A 55 18.29 -13.42 -3.97
C GLN A 55 19.36 -12.68 -3.16
N GLN A 56 20.62 -13.09 -3.28
CA GLN A 56 21.72 -12.56 -2.45
C GLN A 56 22.18 -11.17 -2.92
N SER A 57 22.46 -11.02 -4.21
CA SER A 57 22.76 -9.75 -4.88
C SER A 57 22.01 -9.64 -6.21
N GLU A 58 22.10 -8.49 -6.86
CA GLU A 58 21.53 -8.28 -8.21
C GLU A 58 22.15 -9.18 -9.29
N TYR A 59 23.34 -9.75 -9.03
CA TYR A 59 24.07 -10.65 -9.94
C TYR A 59 23.80 -12.13 -9.67
N ASP A 60 23.15 -12.45 -8.55
CA ASP A 60 22.86 -13.83 -8.17
C ASP A 60 21.52 -14.31 -8.74
N ILE A 61 21.41 -15.61 -8.93
CA ILE A 61 20.15 -16.28 -9.27
C ILE A 61 19.12 -16.14 -8.14
N THR A 62 17.84 -16.14 -8.51
CA THR A 62 16.76 -16.11 -7.53
C THR A 62 16.35 -17.54 -7.18
N ASN A 63 16.52 -17.94 -5.91
CA ASN A 63 16.02 -19.23 -5.43
C ASN A 63 14.53 -19.13 -5.12
N VAL A 64 13.73 -20.07 -5.61
CA VAL A 64 12.28 -20.10 -5.42
C VAL A 64 11.88 -21.35 -4.66
N MET A 65 11.13 -21.16 -3.57
CA MET A 65 10.56 -22.22 -2.75
C MET A 65 9.04 -22.10 -2.77
N VAL A 66 8.36 -23.14 -3.23
CA VAL A 66 6.90 -23.20 -3.33
C VAL A 66 6.39 -24.25 -2.37
N THR A 67 5.50 -23.86 -1.46
CA THR A 67 4.84 -24.76 -0.50
C THR A 67 3.36 -24.41 -0.45
N LEU A 68 2.53 -25.09 -1.23
CA LEU A 68 1.10 -24.82 -1.32
C LEU A 68 0.29 -26.10 -1.08
N ASP A 69 -0.83 -25.97 -0.38
CA ASP A 69 -1.77 -27.05 -0.09
C ASP A 69 -3.22 -26.56 -0.24
N GLY A 70 -4.14 -27.49 -0.50
CA GLY A 70 -5.55 -27.18 -0.74
C GLY A 70 -5.83 -26.59 -2.12
N LEU A 71 -5.01 -26.90 -3.13
CA LEU A 71 -5.18 -26.46 -4.52
C LEU A 71 -6.39 -27.17 -5.15
N VAL A 72 -7.26 -26.42 -5.84
CA VAL A 72 -8.47 -26.94 -6.48
C VAL A 72 -8.47 -26.58 -7.97
N ASP A 73 -8.24 -27.60 -8.81
CA ASP A 73 -8.18 -27.52 -10.27
C ASP A 73 -7.20 -26.47 -10.81
N VAL A 74 -6.16 -26.15 -10.02
CA VAL A 74 -5.08 -25.25 -10.43
C VAL A 74 -4.20 -25.98 -11.44
N ASP A 75 -3.87 -25.28 -12.51
CA ASP A 75 -3.09 -25.78 -13.65
C ASP A 75 -1.76 -25.02 -13.76
N ASN A 76 -1.76 -23.71 -13.44
CA ASN A 76 -0.59 -22.86 -13.58
C ASN A 76 -0.58 -21.74 -12.52
N TYR A 77 0.57 -21.13 -12.25
CA TYR A 77 0.75 -19.98 -11.38
C TYR A 77 1.67 -18.95 -12.04
N LYS A 78 1.24 -17.69 -12.03
CA LYS A 78 1.88 -16.62 -12.80
C LYS A 78 2.03 -15.34 -12.00
N ILE A 79 3.10 -14.59 -12.23
CA ILE A 79 3.29 -13.23 -11.74
C ILE A 79 2.54 -12.26 -12.65
N HIS A 80 1.76 -11.36 -12.06
CA HIS A 80 0.97 -10.33 -12.71
C HIS A 80 1.50 -8.94 -12.36
N VAL A 81 1.09 -7.91 -13.12
CA VAL A 81 1.82 -6.63 -13.17
C VAL A 81 1.77 -5.83 -11.86
N VAL A 82 0.68 -5.92 -11.09
CA VAL A 82 0.36 -4.99 -9.98
C VAL A 82 -0.06 -5.75 -8.70
N PRO A 83 -0.05 -5.13 -7.51
CA PRO A 83 -0.43 -5.81 -6.29
C PRO A 83 -1.95 -5.92 -6.15
N VAL A 84 -2.37 -6.84 -5.27
CA VAL A 84 -3.78 -7.11 -4.97
C VAL A 84 -4.42 -5.97 -4.18
N GLU A 85 -5.58 -5.50 -4.63
CA GLU A 85 -6.42 -4.54 -3.92
C GLU A 85 -7.32 -5.28 -2.92
N LYS A 86 -7.09 -5.05 -1.62
CA LYS A 86 -7.66 -5.87 -0.53
C LYS A 86 -9.15 -5.59 -0.27
N ASP A 87 -9.67 -4.47 -0.77
CA ASP A 87 -11.04 -4.00 -0.59
C ASP A 87 -12.00 -4.44 -1.69
N LEU A 88 -11.51 -5.12 -2.72
CA LEU A 88 -12.33 -5.68 -3.79
C LEU A 88 -12.88 -7.07 -3.42
N GLU A 89 -14.11 -7.34 -3.86
CA GLU A 89 -14.75 -8.66 -3.73
C GLU A 89 -14.16 -9.69 -4.72
N PHE A 90 -13.77 -9.23 -5.91
CA PHE A 90 -13.15 -10.03 -6.98
C PHE A 90 -11.73 -9.50 -7.30
N PRO A 91 -10.80 -9.58 -6.36
CA PRO A 91 -9.50 -8.92 -6.46
C PRO A 91 -8.56 -9.55 -7.50
N CYS A 92 -8.79 -10.81 -7.90
CA CYS A 92 -7.89 -11.54 -8.77
C CYS A 92 -8.17 -11.35 -10.28
N GLU A 93 -9.23 -10.61 -10.63
CA GLU A 93 -9.68 -10.45 -12.01
C GLU A 93 -8.66 -9.80 -12.96
N LYS A 94 -8.87 -10.00 -14.27
CA LYS A 94 -8.01 -9.38 -15.30
C LYS A 94 -8.06 -7.86 -15.26
N THR A 95 -9.19 -7.28 -14.90
CA THR A 95 -9.37 -5.83 -14.80
C THR A 95 -8.58 -5.20 -13.64
N THR A 96 -8.20 -5.98 -12.63
CA THR A 96 -7.51 -5.49 -11.42
C THR A 96 -6.02 -5.79 -11.47
N LEU A 97 -5.62 -7.01 -11.86
CA LEU A 97 -4.22 -7.45 -11.86
C LEU A 97 -3.54 -7.44 -13.24
N TYR A 98 -4.31 -7.19 -14.30
CA TYR A 98 -3.84 -7.15 -15.69
C TYR A 98 -3.21 -8.47 -16.15
N ASP A 99 -2.49 -8.45 -17.26
CA ASP A 99 -1.89 -9.65 -17.87
C ASP A 99 -0.66 -10.17 -17.10
N THR A 100 -0.08 -11.27 -17.57
CA THR A 100 1.18 -11.81 -17.04
C THR A 100 2.27 -10.74 -17.12
N PHE A 101 3.15 -10.67 -16.13
CA PHE A 101 4.28 -9.76 -16.17
C PHE A 101 5.25 -10.18 -17.29
N ASN A 102 5.38 -9.34 -18.32
CA ASN A 102 6.14 -9.62 -19.53
C ASN A 102 6.88 -8.35 -20.02
N PRO A 103 7.89 -7.86 -19.28
CA PRO A 103 8.62 -6.64 -19.64
C PRO A 103 9.45 -6.78 -20.92
N PHE A 104 9.76 -8.01 -21.34
CA PHE A 104 10.55 -8.30 -22.54
C PHE A 104 9.70 -8.62 -23.78
N HIS A 105 8.37 -8.42 -23.69
CA HIS A 105 7.44 -8.61 -24.80
C HIS A 105 7.53 -9.98 -25.49
N VAL A 106 7.79 -11.03 -24.71
CA VAL A 106 7.86 -12.41 -25.22
C VAL A 106 6.53 -12.79 -25.86
N ASN A 107 6.58 -13.29 -27.09
CA ASN A 107 5.39 -13.72 -27.80
C ASN A 107 4.94 -15.11 -27.33
N LYS A 108 3.84 -15.14 -26.58
CA LYS A 108 3.26 -16.37 -26.03
C LYS A 108 2.95 -17.45 -27.07
N SER A 109 2.62 -17.07 -28.31
CA SER A 109 2.33 -18.04 -29.38
C SER A 109 3.55 -18.80 -29.86
N LEU A 110 4.75 -18.27 -29.60
CA LEU A 110 6.04 -18.89 -29.93
C LEU A 110 6.67 -19.58 -28.72
N SER A 111 6.07 -19.47 -27.53
CA SER A 111 6.59 -20.13 -26.35
C SER A 111 6.51 -21.65 -26.51
N PRO A 112 7.59 -22.38 -26.21
CA PRO A 112 7.59 -23.83 -26.31
C PRO A 112 6.63 -24.46 -25.29
N PRO A 113 6.32 -25.76 -25.42
CA PRO A 113 5.54 -26.48 -24.41
C PRO A 113 6.14 -26.31 -23.00
N PRO A 114 5.35 -26.40 -21.92
CA PRO A 114 5.84 -26.25 -20.56
C PRO A 114 7.07 -27.10 -20.28
N THR A 115 8.08 -26.55 -19.61
CA THR A 115 9.36 -27.21 -19.24
C THR A 115 10.22 -27.70 -20.41
N LYS A 116 9.93 -27.30 -21.65
CA LYS A 116 10.67 -27.72 -22.85
C LYS A 116 11.56 -26.62 -23.46
N GLY A 117 11.46 -25.39 -22.98
CA GLY A 117 12.28 -24.26 -23.43
C GLY A 117 13.24 -23.74 -22.37
N THR A 118 14.04 -22.77 -22.79
CA THR A 118 14.83 -21.93 -21.89
C THR A 118 13.95 -20.84 -21.26
N ALA A 119 14.36 -20.31 -20.10
CA ALA A 119 13.53 -19.38 -19.32
C ALA A 119 13.14 -18.11 -20.10
N ASP A 120 13.99 -17.64 -21.01
CA ASP A 120 13.80 -16.46 -21.87
C ASP A 120 12.74 -16.63 -22.95
N GLN A 121 12.33 -17.87 -23.26
CA GLN A 121 11.31 -18.16 -24.27
C GLN A 121 9.87 -18.05 -23.73
N TYR A 122 9.71 -17.81 -22.43
CA TYR A 122 8.42 -17.64 -21.77
C TYR A 122 8.25 -16.22 -21.24
N GLU A 123 7.01 -15.78 -21.06
CA GLU A 123 6.73 -14.54 -20.32
C GLU A 123 7.45 -14.59 -18.97
N LEU A 124 8.11 -13.49 -18.57
CA LEU A 124 8.94 -13.46 -17.35
C LEU A 124 8.19 -14.00 -16.12
N GLY A 125 6.91 -13.64 -16.00
CA GLY A 125 6.04 -14.06 -14.91
C GLY A 125 5.40 -15.44 -15.04
N ASP A 126 5.56 -16.19 -16.14
CA ASP A 126 4.93 -17.51 -16.30
C ASP A 126 5.74 -18.63 -15.66
N LEU A 127 5.70 -18.69 -14.31
CA LEU A 127 6.51 -19.61 -13.52
C LEU A 127 6.13 -21.07 -13.75
N GLY A 128 4.85 -21.41 -13.85
CA GLY A 128 4.44 -22.80 -14.06
C GLY A 128 4.82 -23.33 -15.45
N SER A 129 4.76 -22.51 -16.51
CA SER A 129 5.23 -22.96 -17.83
C SER A 129 6.74 -23.19 -17.85
N LYS A 130 7.52 -22.41 -17.09
CA LYS A 130 8.98 -22.57 -16.98
C LYS A 130 9.37 -23.79 -16.15
N TYR A 131 8.75 -23.98 -14.98
CA TYR A 131 9.25 -24.88 -13.93
C TYR A 131 8.34 -26.07 -13.60
N GLY A 132 7.18 -26.18 -14.23
CA GLY A 132 6.25 -27.28 -14.06
C GLY A 132 4.85 -26.79 -13.73
N LEU A 133 3.87 -27.37 -14.43
CA LEU A 133 2.46 -27.14 -14.18
C LEU A 133 2.02 -27.78 -12.86
N VAL A 134 0.84 -27.37 -12.38
CA VAL A 134 0.27 -27.88 -11.15
C VAL A 134 -0.63 -29.07 -11.48
N GLU A 135 -0.26 -30.26 -11.02
CA GLU A 135 -0.99 -31.50 -11.32
C GLU A 135 -1.70 -32.10 -10.09
N SER A 136 -1.42 -31.58 -8.89
CA SER A 136 -1.86 -32.15 -7.62
C SER A 136 -2.54 -31.10 -6.72
N ARG A 137 -3.25 -31.57 -5.69
CA ARG A 137 -3.87 -30.71 -4.66
C ARG A 137 -2.85 -29.99 -3.76
N SER A 138 -1.59 -30.40 -3.84
CA SER A 138 -0.46 -29.77 -3.16
C SER A 138 0.68 -29.53 -4.14
N LEU A 139 1.47 -28.48 -3.91
CA LEU A 139 2.66 -28.18 -4.68
C LEU A 139 3.79 -27.85 -3.72
N ASN A 140 4.76 -28.77 -3.63
CA ASN A 140 5.98 -28.57 -2.87
C ASN A 140 7.17 -28.73 -3.81
N THR A 141 7.80 -27.63 -4.19
CA THR A 141 8.92 -27.63 -5.13
C THR A 141 9.92 -26.54 -4.81
N PHE A 142 11.15 -26.73 -5.29
CA PHE A 142 12.24 -25.79 -5.20
C PHE A 142 12.96 -25.73 -6.55
N TYR A 143 13.21 -24.53 -7.04
CA TYR A 143 13.92 -24.33 -8.29
C TYR A 143 14.66 -22.99 -8.30
N ASN A 144 15.62 -22.87 -9.21
CA ASN A 144 16.37 -21.65 -9.45
C ASN A 144 15.78 -20.93 -10.64
N GLU A 145 15.50 -19.64 -10.49
CA GLU A 145 15.04 -18.77 -11.57
C GLU A 145 16.14 -17.77 -11.95
N THR A 146 16.47 -17.76 -13.24
CA THR A 146 17.62 -17.02 -13.77
C THR A 146 17.29 -15.62 -14.27
N GLN A 147 16.00 -15.32 -14.53
CA GLN A 147 15.60 -14.02 -15.07
C GLN A 147 14.79 -13.15 -14.11
N VAL A 148 13.94 -13.75 -13.26
CA VAL A 148 13.25 -13.00 -12.21
C VAL A 148 14.26 -12.46 -11.22
N SER A 149 14.20 -11.15 -10.99
CA SER A 149 15.02 -10.44 -10.02
C SER A 149 14.16 -9.82 -8.92
N LEU A 150 14.75 -9.66 -7.74
CA LEU A 150 14.26 -8.84 -6.63
C LEU A 150 14.95 -7.46 -6.62
N PHE A 151 15.91 -7.23 -7.52
CA PHE A 151 16.66 -5.98 -7.71
C PHE A 151 16.35 -5.34 -9.06
N GLY A 152 16.56 -4.03 -9.13
CA GLY A 152 16.54 -3.28 -10.38
C GLY A 152 15.15 -3.08 -10.99
N PRO A 153 15.09 -2.53 -12.21
CA PRO A 153 13.86 -2.00 -12.82
C PRO A 153 12.81 -3.08 -13.12
N HIS A 154 13.23 -4.33 -13.34
CA HIS A 154 12.34 -5.46 -13.63
C HIS A 154 12.00 -6.30 -12.39
N SER A 155 12.26 -5.77 -11.19
CA SER A 155 11.92 -6.46 -9.95
C SER A 155 10.44 -6.85 -9.88
N ILE A 156 10.18 -8.01 -9.28
CA ILE A 156 8.82 -8.51 -9.03
C ILE A 156 8.22 -8.03 -7.70
N LEU A 157 8.97 -7.27 -6.90
CA LEU A 157 8.46 -6.71 -5.65
C LEU A 157 7.32 -5.73 -5.93
N GLY A 158 6.26 -5.80 -5.12
CA GLY A 158 5.06 -4.97 -5.32
C GLY A 158 4.13 -5.46 -6.44
N ARG A 159 4.39 -6.64 -7.01
CA ARG A 159 3.51 -7.30 -7.98
C ARG A 159 2.60 -8.33 -7.30
N SER A 160 1.95 -9.20 -8.06
CA SER A 160 1.13 -10.29 -7.49
C SER A 160 1.38 -11.62 -8.18
N VAL A 161 1.06 -12.71 -7.49
CA VAL A 161 0.94 -14.05 -8.08
C VAL A 161 -0.53 -14.40 -8.20
N VAL A 162 -0.92 -15.00 -9.32
CA VAL A 162 -2.26 -15.56 -9.57
C VAL A 162 -2.14 -17.03 -9.87
N LEU A 163 -2.97 -17.83 -9.20
CA LEU A 163 -3.19 -19.24 -9.50
C LEU A 163 -4.30 -19.36 -10.53
N HIS A 164 -3.98 -20.00 -11.65
CA HIS A 164 -4.86 -20.21 -12.79
C HIS A 164 -5.31 -21.66 -12.83
N ARG A 165 -6.61 -21.86 -13.08
CA ARG A 165 -7.18 -23.13 -13.50
C ARG A 165 -7.05 -23.29 -15.02
N LYS A 166 -7.43 -24.47 -15.51
CA LYS A 166 -7.54 -24.76 -16.96
C LYS A 166 -8.27 -23.64 -17.70
N LYS A 167 -7.90 -23.42 -18.97
CA LYS A 167 -8.36 -22.31 -19.81
C LYS A 167 -8.04 -20.93 -19.24
N ASN A 168 -6.98 -20.81 -18.43
CA ASN A 168 -6.46 -19.54 -17.88
C ASN A 168 -7.48 -18.78 -17.02
N ARG A 169 -8.35 -19.53 -16.31
CA ARG A 169 -9.33 -18.94 -15.38
C ARG A 169 -8.66 -18.69 -14.03
N ARG A 170 -8.76 -17.47 -13.52
CA ARG A 170 -8.13 -17.07 -12.26
C ARG A 170 -8.91 -17.62 -11.07
N TRP A 171 -8.20 -18.18 -10.09
CA TRP A 171 -8.83 -18.77 -8.90
C TRP A 171 -8.48 -18.02 -7.63
N ALA A 172 -7.18 -17.84 -7.37
CA ALA A 172 -6.70 -17.16 -6.19
C ALA A 172 -5.47 -16.31 -6.53
N CYS A 173 -5.20 -15.29 -5.72
CA CYS A 173 -4.09 -14.38 -5.93
C CYS A 173 -3.52 -13.87 -4.62
N SER A 174 -2.27 -13.42 -4.62
CA SER A 174 -1.63 -12.78 -3.47
C SER A 174 -0.61 -11.77 -3.96
N SER A 175 -0.46 -10.66 -3.24
CA SER A 175 0.64 -9.72 -3.48
C SER A 175 1.99 -10.36 -3.15
N ILE A 176 3.04 -9.90 -3.83
CA ILE A 176 4.43 -10.21 -3.56
C ILE A 176 4.95 -9.16 -2.58
N GLU A 177 5.00 -9.53 -1.30
CA GLU A 177 5.43 -8.66 -0.21
C GLU A 177 6.92 -8.89 0.11
N ARG A 178 7.56 -7.92 0.76
CA ARG A 178 8.95 -8.06 1.20
C ARG A 178 9.00 -8.96 2.43
N GLY A 179 9.88 -9.94 2.42
CA GLY A 179 10.22 -10.76 3.59
C GLY A 179 11.42 -10.16 4.31
N TYR A 180 11.21 -9.57 5.47
CA TYR A 180 12.28 -9.06 6.33
C TYR A 180 11.93 -9.27 7.79
N SER A 181 12.94 -9.39 8.65
CA SER A 181 12.73 -9.33 10.09
C SER A 181 12.71 -7.87 10.56
N PRO A 182 11.80 -7.49 11.48
CA PRO A 182 11.85 -6.17 12.13
C PRO A 182 13.17 -5.90 12.86
N SER A 183 13.94 -6.96 13.18
CA SER A 183 15.28 -6.84 13.76
C SER A 183 16.36 -6.50 12.73
N GLU A 184 16.09 -6.61 11.43
CA GLU A 184 17.07 -6.40 10.35
C GLU A 184 16.82 -5.10 9.57
N ALA A 185 15.55 -4.76 9.37
CA ALA A 185 15.14 -3.60 8.59
C ALA A 185 13.75 -3.09 9.02
N ARG A 186 13.44 -1.87 8.59
CA ARG A 186 12.11 -1.28 8.67
C ARG A 186 11.62 -0.81 7.31
N GLU A 187 10.32 -0.92 7.09
CA GLU A 187 9.67 -0.43 5.88
C GLU A 187 9.22 1.02 6.07
N LEU A 188 9.63 1.86 5.13
CA LEU A 188 9.13 3.20 4.93
C LEU A 188 8.07 3.20 3.85
N ARG A 189 7.03 4.01 4.07
CA ARG A 189 5.95 4.22 3.12
C ARG A 189 5.69 5.72 2.97
N ALA A 190 5.52 6.15 1.73
CA ALA A 190 5.11 7.51 1.40
C ALA A 190 4.04 7.49 0.30
N ILE A 191 3.28 8.58 0.22
CA ILE A 191 2.20 8.73 -0.76
C ILE A 191 2.19 10.18 -1.27
N ALA A 192 2.08 10.33 -2.58
CA ALA A 192 1.64 11.56 -3.23
C ALA A 192 0.16 11.42 -3.58
N SER A 193 -0.70 12.07 -2.80
CA SER A 193 -2.15 11.91 -2.92
C SER A 193 -2.80 13.05 -3.71
N PHE A 194 -3.39 12.72 -4.84
CA PHE A 194 -4.16 13.62 -5.69
C PHE A 194 -5.65 13.55 -5.30
N HIS A 195 -5.98 14.08 -4.12
CA HIS A 195 -7.35 14.05 -3.57
C HIS A 195 -8.06 15.41 -3.63
N HIS A 196 -7.40 16.46 -4.13
CA HIS A 196 -7.99 17.79 -4.21
C HIS A 196 -9.17 17.80 -5.20
N PRO A 197 -10.41 18.14 -4.80
CA PRO A 197 -11.58 18.01 -5.69
C PRO A 197 -11.58 18.96 -6.89
N GLY A 198 -10.91 20.11 -6.78
CA GLY A 198 -10.62 21.02 -7.90
C GLY A 198 -9.31 20.73 -8.64
N GLY A 199 -8.63 19.64 -8.33
CA GLY A 199 -7.40 19.23 -9.01
C GLY A 199 -7.68 18.63 -10.39
N PHE A 200 -6.62 18.28 -11.11
CA PHE A 200 -6.67 17.79 -12.51
C PHE A 200 -6.28 16.31 -12.64
N ALA A 201 -5.83 15.70 -11.56
CA ALA A 201 -5.64 14.26 -11.43
C ALA A 201 -6.35 13.80 -10.15
N HIS A 202 -6.79 12.55 -10.14
CA HIS A 202 -7.39 11.90 -8.99
C HIS A 202 -6.79 10.52 -8.79
N GLY A 203 -6.29 10.25 -7.59
CA GLY A 203 -5.60 8.99 -7.28
C GLY A 203 -4.38 9.20 -6.40
N TYR A 204 -3.40 8.31 -6.55
CA TYR A 204 -2.17 8.36 -5.77
C TYR A 204 -0.96 7.85 -6.54
N ILE A 205 0.21 8.25 -6.05
CA ILE A 205 1.48 7.56 -6.27
C ILE A 205 1.98 7.11 -4.90
N ARG A 206 2.23 5.81 -4.72
CA ARG A 206 2.70 5.23 -3.46
C ARG A 206 4.13 4.76 -3.60
N PHE A 207 4.91 4.96 -2.55
CA PHE A 207 6.32 4.62 -2.49
C PHE A 207 6.58 3.73 -1.29
N THR A 208 7.35 2.65 -1.47
CA THR A 208 7.80 1.80 -0.36
C THR A 208 9.27 1.46 -0.48
N GLN A 209 10.01 1.58 0.62
CA GLN A 209 11.46 1.36 0.68
C GLN A 209 11.82 0.66 1.99
N LEU A 210 12.75 -0.29 1.97
CA LEU A 210 13.34 -0.83 3.20
C LEU A 210 14.59 -0.05 3.57
N ILE A 211 14.72 0.26 4.84
CA ILE A 211 15.94 0.80 5.45
C ILE A 211 16.48 -0.23 6.43
N HIS A 212 17.70 -0.69 6.18
CA HIS A 212 18.40 -1.64 7.03
C HIS A 212 19.03 -0.94 8.23
N ASN A 213 19.38 -1.70 9.27
CA ASN A 213 19.96 -1.14 10.51
C ASN A 213 21.32 -0.44 10.30
N ASP A 214 22.06 -0.78 9.25
CA ASP A 214 23.30 -0.09 8.87
C ASP A 214 23.04 1.24 8.14
N GLY A 215 21.78 1.55 7.86
CA GLY A 215 21.27 2.72 7.14
C GLY A 215 21.32 2.58 5.62
N SER A 216 21.67 1.41 5.07
CA SER A 216 21.51 1.17 3.64
C SER A 216 20.02 1.08 3.27
N ALA A 217 19.69 1.57 2.08
CA ALA A 217 18.33 1.59 1.57
C ALA A 217 18.19 0.58 0.43
N SER A 218 17.03 -0.08 0.35
CA SER A 218 16.67 -0.86 -0.84
C SER A 218 16.19 0.06 -1.97
N ASP A 219 15.97 -0.51 -3.15
CA ASP A 219 15.23 0.18 -4.21
C ASP A 219 13.83 0.54 -3.72
N THR A 220 13.30 1.66 -4.22
CA THR A 220 11.96 2.15 -3.93
C THR A 220 10.97 1.59 -4.93
N VAL A 221 9.97 0.88 -4.43
CA VAL A 221 8.83 0.40 -5.22
C VAL A 221 7.82 1.52 -5.35
N ILE A 222 7.39 1.81 -6.57
CA ILE A 222 6.46 2.90 -6.89
C ILE A 222 5.19 2.34 -7.54
N GLU A 223 4.04 2.51 -6.89
CA GLU A 223 2.72 2.21 -7.46
C GLU A 223 2.04 3.51 -7.92
N VAL A 224 1.67 3.59 -9.20
CA VAL A 224 0.94 4.72 -9.77
C VAL A 224 -0.48 4.29 -10.11
N LYS A 225 -1.47 4.89 -9.44
CA LYS A 225 -2.91 4.72 -9.73
C LYS A 225 -3.53 6.10 -9.89
N LEU A 226 -3.62 6.58 -11.12
CA LEU A 226 -4.11 7.92 -11.45
C LEU A 226 -5.21 7.87 -12.51
N ARG A 227 -6.22 8.71 -12.34
CA ARG A 227 -7.31 8.93 -13.29
C ARG A 227 -7.66 10.41 -13.36
N HIS A 228 -8.48 10.77 -14.34
CA HIS A 228 -9.06 12.10 -14.40
C HIS A 228 -10.11 12.26 -13.26
N PRO A 229 -10.24 13.47 -12.67
CA PRO A 229 -11.21 13.76 -11.64
C PRO A 229 -12.66 13.56 -12.11
N GLY A 230 -13.52 13.08 -11.21
CA GLY A 230 -14.93 12.81 -11.50
C GLY A 230 -15.25 11.32 -11.41
N VAL A 231 -16.45 10.98 -10.92
CA VAL A 231 -16.82 9.59 -10.61
C VAL A 231 -16.98 8.73 -11.87
N ARG A 232 -17.39 9.34 -12.98
CA ARG A 232 -17.64 8.67 -14.27
C ARG A 232 -16.71 9.14 -15.38
N ASP A 233 -15.60 9.79 -15.01
CA ASP A 233 -14.62 10.23 -16.00
C ASP A 233 -13.79 9.02 -16.46
N THR A 234 -13.86 8.75 -17.76
CA THR A 234 -13.14 7.66 -18.43
C THR A 234 -12.05 8.17 -19.38
N ASN A 235 -11.72 9.47 -19.34
CA ASN A 235 -10.68 10.06 -20.14
C ASN A 235 -9.34 9.38 -19.86
N ARG A 236 -8.55 9.23 -20.93
CA ARG A 236 -7.21 8.64 -20.87
C ARG A 236 -6.24 9.56 -21.57
N THR A 237 -5.13 9.83 -20.92
CA THR A 237 -4.05 10.65 -21.44
C THR A 237 -2.74 9.93 -21.20
N MET A 238 -1.87 9.95 -22.20
CA MET A 238 -0.69 9.11 -22.26
C MET A 238 0.58 9.94 -22.20
N ASN A 239 1.69 9.27 -21.90
CA ASN A 239 3.04 9.82 -22.05
C ASN A 239 3.29 11.09 -21.22
N HIS A 240 2.76 11.15 -20.00
CA HIS A 240 3.04 12.25 -19.10
C HIS A 240 4.46 12.15 -18.55
N ASN A 241 5.23 13.23 -18.69
CA ASN A 241 6.44 13.39 -17.90
C ASN A 241 6.03 13.64 -16.44
N TRP A 242 6.91 13.29 -15.52
CA TRP A 242 6.71 13.41 -14.09
C TRP A 242 8.07 13.50 -13.38
N ALA A 243 8.14 14.34 -12.36
CA ALA A 243 9.37 14.61 -11.63
C ALA A 243 9.10 15.10 -10.20
N ILE A 244 10.09 14.97 -9.33
CA ILE A 244 10.11 15.52 -7.97
C ILE A 244 10.65 16.95 -8.01
N PHE A 245 9.99 17.83 -7.27
CA PHE A 245 10.28 19.25 -7.17
C PHE A 245 10.64 19.63 -5.74
N VAL A 246 11.50 20.64 -5.58
CA VAL A 246 12.16 20.95 -4.29
C VAL A 246 11.18 21.32 -3.18
N ASN A 247 10.11 22.03 -3.50
CA ASN A 247 9.17 22.54 -2.50
C ASN A 247 7.84 21.77 -2.51
N PRO A 248 7.11 21.74 -1.38
CA PRO A 248 5.72 21.31 -1.38
C PRO A 248 4.84 22.29 -2.16
N VAL A 249 3.74 21.78 -2.71
CA VAL A 249 2.66 22.54 -3.37
C VAL A 249 1.49 22.76 -2.42
N GLY A 250 0.64 23.73 -2.74
CA GLY A 250 -0.53 24.09 -1.94
C GLY A 250 -1.74 24.37 -2.82
N VAL A 251 -2.30 25.59 -2.70
CA VAL A 251 -3.50 26.01 -3.44
C VAL A 251 -3.26 26.08 -4.96
N ASP A 252 -2.01 26.21 -5.39
CA ASP A 252 -1.60 26.23 -6.79
C ASP A 252 -1.82 24.89 -7.51
N ALA A 253 -2.01 23.79 -6.78
CA ALA A 253 -2.36 22.49 -7.36
C ALA A 253 -3.76 22.45 -8.01
N ALA A 254 -4.65 23.38 -7.63
CA ALA A 254 -6.03 23.45 -8.12
C ALA A 254 -6.28 24.60 -9.12
N VAL A 255 -5.22 25.32 -9.52
CA VAL A 255 -5.34 26.48 -10.42
C VAL A 255 -5.58 26.01 -11.86
N LYS A 256 -6.57 26.60 -12.54
CA LYS A 256 -6.93 26.22 -13.92
C LYS A 256 -5.87 26.60 -14.95
N VAL A 257 -5.17 27.71 -14.77
CA VAL A 257 -4.18 28.18 -15.75
C VAL A 257 -2.89 27.38 -15.58
N THR A 258 -2.46 26.67 -16.63
CA THR A 258 -1.34 25.71 -16.59
C THR A 258 0.00 26.34 -16.21
N ASN A 259 0.24 27.58 -16.65
CA ASN A 259 1.48 28.32 -16.38
C ASN A 259 1.68 28.74 -14.91
N THR A 260 0.61 28.78 -14.12
CA THR A 260 0.63 29.16 -12.68
C THR A 260 0.31 27.98 -11.77
N ARG A 261 -0.14 26.86 -12.35
CA ARG A 261 -0.40 25.62 -11.63
C ARG A 261 0.90 24.97 -11.20
N CYS A 262 0.94 24.45 -9.97
CA CYS A 262 2.08 23.70 -9.42
C CYS A 262 3.42 24.46 -9.40
N VAL A 263 3.41 25.79 -9.55
CA VAL A 263 4.63 26.61 -9.59
C VAL A 263 5.30 26.68 -8.23
N ALA A 264 4.54 26.53 -7.13
CA ALA A 264 5.10 26.56 -5.77
C ALA A 264 6.16 25.47 -5.55
N GLY A 265 6.10 24.36 -6.31
CA GLY A 265 7.13 23.31 -6.28
C GLY A 265 8.53 23.79 -6.65
N GLY A 266 8.66 24.92 -7.36
CA GLY A 266 9.94 25.50 -7.75
C GLY A 266 10.58 24.74 -8.92
N TYR A 267 11.80 24.25 -8.70
CA TYR A 267 12.64 23.57 -9.69
C TYR A 267 12.70 22.06 -9.47
N ARG A 268 13.09 21.33 -10.53
CA ARG A 268 13.34 19.89 -10.46
C ARG A 268 14.41 19.62 -9.42
N TRP A 269 14.18 18.63 -8.56
CA TRP A 269 15.04 18.38 -7.42
C TRP A 269 16.35 17.71 -7.84
N ASN A 270 17.48 18.40 -7.67
CA ASN A 270 18.82 17.86 -7.93
C ASN A 270 19.75 18.08 -6.72
N PRO A 271 19.69 17.22 -5.69
CA PRO A 271 20.47 17.38 -4.47
C PRO A 271 21.97 17.03 -4.64
N TYR A 272 22.33 16.29 -5.68
CA TYR A 272 23.71 15.86 -5.95
C TYR A 272 24.39 16.68 -7.05
N PHE A 273 23.67 17.67 -7.60
CA PHE A 273 24.17 18.56 -8.63
C PHE A 273 24.84 17.84 -9.80
N THR A 274 24.19 16.79 -10.32
CA THR A 274 24.67 15.87 -11.36
C THR A 274 25.12 16.50 -12.69
N GLN A 275 25.04 17.83 -12.85
CA GLN A 275 25.52 18.58 -14.02
C GLN A 275 26.10 19.98 -13.69
N LEU A 276 26.85 20.14 -12.59
CA LEU A 276 27.44 21.46 -12.28
C LEU A 276 28.38 22.00 -13.35
N ALA A 277 29.06 21.13 -14.10
CA ALA A 277 30.06 21.55 -15.07
C ALA A 277 29.46 22.30 -16.27
N ASP A 278 28.22 21.95 -16.66
CA ASP A 278 27.51 22.61 -17.76
C ASP A 278 25.97 22.48 -17.58
N PRO A 279 25.39 23.21 -16.60
CA PRO A 279 23.99 23.01 -16.19
C PRO A 279 22.96 23.44 -17.23
N LEU A 280 23.38 24.14 -18.29
CA LEU A 280 22.51 24.59 -19.38
C LEU A 280 22.57 23.64 -20.59
N ASN A 281 23.44 22.64 -20.57
CA ASN A 281 23.61 21.70 -21.66
C ASN A 281 22.66 20.52 -21.54
N HIS A 282 21.44 20.77 -21.99
CA HIS A 282 20.36 19.79 -22.01
C HIS A 282 20.63 18.61 -22.95
N ASP A 283 21.44 18.80 -23.99
CA ASP A 283 21.82 17.73 -24.92
C ASP A 283 22.74 16.72 -24.24
N LEU A 284 23.77 17.21 -23.54
CA LEU A 284 24.65 16.36 -22.74
C LEU A 284 23.87 15.65 -21.64
N TYR A 285 22.93 16.34 -20.98
CA TYR A 285 22.04 15.70 -20.00
C TYR A 285 21.28 14.52 -20.59
N SER A 286 20.64 14.75 -21.74
CA SER A 286 19.77 13.76 -22.37
C SER A 286 20.56 12.57 -22.92
N GLN A 287 21.87 12.74 -23.19
CA GLN A 287 22.77 11.67 -23.60
C GLN A 287 23.30 10.86 -22.40
N GLU A 288 23.59 11.51 -21.27
CA GLU A 288 24.17 10.84 -20.11
C GLU A 288 23.12 10.25 -19.16
N CYS A 289 21.97 10.91 -19.02
CA CYS A 289 20.89 10.50 -18.13
C CYS A 289 19.91 9.59 -18.86
N GLY A 290 19.73 8.39 -18.33
CA GLY A 290 18.74 7.43 -18.80
C GLY A 290 18.57 6.26 -17.85
N PRO A 291 17.74 5.27 -18.23
CA PRO A 291 17.50 4.07 -17.42
C PRO A 291 18.76 3.25 -17.13
N ASP A 292 19.71 3.23 -18.08
CA ASP A 292 20.99 2.52 -17.96
C ASP A 292 22.03 3.27 -17.12
N ASN A 293 21.84 4.58 -16.95
CA ASN A 293 22.75 5.44 -16.19
C ASN A 293 22.00 6.38 -15.23
N PRO A 294 21.23 5.83 -14.28
CA PRO A 294 20.31 6.59 -13.44
C PRO A 294 21.00 7.55 -12.45
N LEU A 295 22.31 7.35 -12.21
CA LEU A 295 23.10 8.19 -11.31
C LEU A 295 23.57 9.51 -11.97
N ARG A 296 23.50 9.62 -13.30
CA ARG A 296 23.70 10.89 -14.04
C ARG A 296 22.45 11.76 -14.12
N CYS A 297 21.30 11.19 -13.79
CA CYS A 297 20.04 11.91 -13.76
C CYS A 297 19.89 12.77 -12.51
N ASP A 298 19.20 13.89 -12.64
CA ASP A 298 18.70 14.61 -11.48
C ASP A 298 17.85 13.64 -10.64
N VAL A 299 18.04 13.60 -9.31
CA VAL A 299 17.27 12.69 -8.43
C VAL A 299 15.76 12.88 -8.62
N GLY A 300 15.30 14.09 -8.92
CA GLY A 300 13.91 14.37 -9.21
C GLY A 300 13.42 13.95 -10.59
N ASP A 301 14.29 13.63 -11.56
CA ASP A 301 13.87 13.25 -12.92
C ASP A 301 13.48 11.77 -13.02
N LEU A 302 12.24 11.48 -12.60
CA LEU A 302 11.68 10.14 -12.66
C LEU A 302 11.40 9.70 -14.09
N THR A 303 11.10 10.64 -14.99
CA THR A 303 10.78 10.32 -16.39
C THR A 303 12.00 9.76 -17.11
N ALA A 304 13.16 10.38 -16.94
CA ALA A 304 14.37 9.92 -17.60
C ALA A 304 14.82 8.54 -17.09
N ARG A 305 14.61 8.25 -15.81
CA ARG A 305 14.98 6.94 -15.21
C ARG A 305 13.96 5.83 -15.46
N LEU A 306 12.67 6.15 -15.34
CA LEU A 306 11.59 5.16 -15.24
C LEU A 306 10.63 5.18 -16.44
N GLY A 307 10.74 6.17 -17.32
CA GLY A 307 9.80 6.42 -18.40
C GLY A 307 8.60 7.26 -17.97
N THR A 308 7.66 7.44 -18.90
CA THR A 308 6.44 8.23 -18.70
C THR A 308 5.38 7.47 -17.94
N ILE A 309 4.40 8.19 -17.39
CA ILE A 309 3.20 7.61 -16.78
C ILE A 309 1.95 7.95 -17.60
N ASN A 310 0.94 7.10 -17.48
CA ASN A 310 -0.38 7.32 -18.05
C ASN A 310 -1.41 7.66 -16.98
N VAL A 311 -2.40 8.51 -17.32
CA VAL A 311 -3.50 8.92 -16.44
C VAL A 311 -4.83 8.43 -17.03
N GLY A 312 -5.65 7.77 -16.23
CA GLY A 312 -6.92 7.16 -16.66
C GLY A 312 -6.77 5.74 -17.23
N SER A 313 -5.54 5.22 -17.23
CA SER A 313 -5.18 3.89 -17.71
C SER A 313 -4.97 2.90 -16.56
N ASN A 314 -4.42 1.72 -16.87
CA ASN A 314 -4.07 0.69 -15.89
C ASN A 314 -3.09 1.21 -14.83
N ARG A 315 -3.12 0.62 -13.63
CA ARG A 315 -2.11 0.87 -12.59
C ARG A 315 -0.72 0.46 -13.10
N GLN A 316 0.29 1.23 -12.73
CA GLN A 316 1.66 1.04 -13.19
C GLN A 316 2.58 0.82 -11.97
N MET A 317 3.56 -0.07 -12.13
CA MET A 317 4.58 -0.38 -11.10
C MET A 317 5.96 -0.07 -11.64
N PHE A 318 6.71 0.72 -10.87
CA PHE A 318 8.11 1.06 -11.17
C PHE A 318 8.99 0.69 -9.98
N MET A 319 10.28 0.54 -10.26
CA MET A 319 11.32 0.35 -9.25
C MET A 319 12.44 1.34 -9.53
N ASP A 320 12.82 2.14 -8.52
CA ASP A 320 13.87 3.14 -8.64
C ASP A 320 14.94 2.92 -7.57
N SER A 321 16.19 2.72 -8.00
CA SER A 321 17.35 2.58 -7.11
C SER A 321 17.85 3.92 -6.57
N ASN A 322 17.47 5.05 -7.20
CA ASN A 322 17.94 6.39 -6.86
C ASN A 322 16.85 7.27 -6.22
N PHE A 323 15.76 6.68 -5.70
CA PHE A 323 14.68 7.40 -5.01
C PHE A 323 14.81 7.25 -3.49
N PRO A 324 15.31 8.24 -2.74
CA PRO A 324 15.44 8.14 -1.29
C PRO A 324 14.16 8.60 -0.55
N LEU A 325 13.62 7.75 0.34
CA LEU A 325 12.52 8.12 1.24
C LEU A 325 12.99 8.67 2.59
N GLU A 326 14.26 8.51 2.94
CA GLU A 326 14.84 8.99 4.19
C GLU A 326 16.32 9.35 3.99
N GLY A 327 16.87 10.08 4.96
CA GLY A 327 18.27 10.47 5.02
C GLY A 327 18.39 11.98 5.05
N THR A 328 19.62 12.46 4.88
CA THR A 328 19.89 13.89 4.69
C THR A 328 19.25 14.44 3.41
N VAL A 329 19.05 13.56 2.43
CA VAL A 329 18.41 13.82 1.14
C VAL A 329 17.19 12.91 1.06
N SER A 330 15.97 13.45 1.23
CA SER A 330 14.73 12.67 1.22
C SER A 330 13.68 13.30 0.29
N ALA A 331 12.96 12.46 -0.45
CA ALA A 331 11.82 12.87 -1.25
C ALA A 331 10.59 13.25 -0.40
N VAL A 332 10.52 12.83 0.87
CA VAL A 332 9.42 13.19 1.76
C VAL A 332 9.47 14.69 2.09
N GLY A 333 8.31 15.35 2.03
CA GLY A 333 8.18 16.81 2.21
C GLY A 333 8.35 17.62 0.93
N ARG A 334 8.65 16.96 -0.20
CA ARG A 334 8.72 17.56 -1.54
C ARG A 334 7.42 17.36 -2.29
N SER A 335 7.33 17.89 -3.51
CA SER A 335 6.19 17.64 -4.39
C SER A 335 6.57 16.78 -5.58
N ILE A 336 5.59 16.06 -6.12
CA ILE A 336 5.67 15.45 -7.43
C ILE A 336 4.82 16.28 -8.39
N VAL A 337 5.35 16.58 -9.57
CA VAL A 337 4.66 17.31 -10.63
C VAL A 337 4.53 16.37 -11.82
N ILE A 338 3.31 16.23 -12.31
CA ILE A 338 2.94 15.55 -13.54
C ILE A 338 2.74 16.63 -14.59
N PHE A 339 3.37 16.44 -15.74
CA PHE A 339 3.28 17.34 -16.88
C PHE A 339 2.15 16.93 -17.82
N GLY A 340 1.87 17.73 -18.84
CA GLY A 340 0.82 17.48 -19.82
C GLY A 340 1.03 16.18 -20.63
N PRO A 341 0.00 15.71 -21.34
CA PRO A 341 0.10 14.52 -22.18
C PRO A 341 1.13 14.68 -23.29
N GLU A 342 1.56 13.56 -23.86
CA GLU A 342 2.49 13.52 -25.00
C GLU A 342 3.77 14.33 -24.77
N ARG A 343 4.36 14.17 -23.57
CA ARG A 343 5.60 14.84 -23.14
C ARG A 343 5.53 16.37 -23.17
N SER A 344 4.33 16.95 -23.10
CA SER A 344 4.15 18.40 -22.97
C SER A 344 4.92 18.95 -21.75
N SER A 345 5.41 20.18 -21.87
CA SER A 345 6.11 20.90 -20.79
C SER A 345 5.16 21.61 -19.81
N GLU A 346 3.85 21.63 -20.11
CA GLU A 346 2.86 22.25 -19.24
C GLU A 346 2.67 21.44 -17.95
N ARG A 347 2.49 22.13 -16.81
CA ARG A 347 2.21 21.47 -15.54
C ARG A 347 0.75 21.02 -15.50
N PHE A 348 0.53 19.71 -15.44
CA PHE A 348 -0.81 19.10 -15.45
C PHE A 348 -1.38 18.95 -14.03
N ALA A 349 -0.65 18.31 -13.11
CA ALA A 349 -1.10 18.10 -11.74
C ALA A 349 0.09 17.96 -10.80
N CYS A 350 -0.12 18.17 -9.50
CA CYS A 350 0.91 17.97 -8.49
C CYS A 350 0.31 17.55 -7.15
N ALA A 351 1.14 16.90 -6.34
CA ALA A 351 0.82 16.49 -4.98
C ALA A 351 2.10 16.45 -4.13
N ASN A 352 1.94 16.61 -2.82
CA ASN A 352 3.05 16.48 -1.87
C ASN A 352 3.33 15.01 -1.56
N ILE A 353 4.61 14.67 -1.44
CA ILE A 353 5.06 13.35 -1.00
C ILE A 353 5.08 13.36 0.52
N GLU A 354 4.13 12.66 1.13
CA GLU A 354 3.92 12.63 2.57
C GLU A 354 4.03 11.21 3.13
N PRO A 355 4.30 11.01 4.43
CA PRO A 355 4.32 9.68 5.03
C PRO A 355 2.98 8.94 4.86
N ASP A 356 3.00 7.67 4.41
CA ASP A 356 1.81 6.82 4.26
C ASP A 356 1.71 5.86 5.45
N LYS A 357 1.08 6.32 6.53
CA LYS A 357 0.84 5.50 7.73
C LYS A 357 -0.34 4.57 7.47
N ASP A 358 -0.32 3.35 7.99
CA ASP A 358 -1.44 2.40 7.93
C ASP A 358 -1.83 1.99 9.36
N ILE A 359 -3.02 2.40 9.81
CA ILE A 359 -3.58 2.02 11.10
C ILE A 359 -4.69 1.02 10.86
N ILE A 360 -4.53 -0.15 11.47
CA ILE A 360 -5.44 -1.28 11.31
C ILE A 360 -6.31 -1.37 12.56
N LYS A 361 -7.65 -1.38 12.39
CA LYS A 361 -8.59 -1.47 13.52
C LYS A 361 -9.76 -2.40 13.22
N TYR A 362 -10.07 -3.29 14.18
CA TYR A 362 -11.31 -4.05 14.15
C TYR A 362 -12.49 -3.21 14.64
N VAL A 363 -13.60 -3.27 13.91
CA VAL A 363 -14.81 -2.53 14.25
C VAL A 363 -16.03 -3.42 14.08
N ASN A 364 -16.92 -3.40 15.08
CA ASN A 364 -18.18 -4.12 15.05
C ASN A 364 -19.31 -3.13 14.77
N ILE A 365 -20.06 -3.35 13.70
CA ILE A 365 -21.20 -2.50 13.32
C ILE A 365 -22.48 -3.33 13.26
N MET A 366 -23.60 -2.69 13.61
CA MET A 366 -24.92 -3.27 13.46
C MET A 366 -25.30 -3.23 11.97
N LYS A 367 -25.81 -4.34 11.43
CA LYS A 367 -26.28 -4.39 10.04
C LYS A 367 -27.69 -3.81 9.95
N PRO A 368 -27.91 -2.64 9.30
CA PRO A 368 -29.24 -2.21 8.92
C PRO A 368 -29.89 -3.20 7.93
N PRO A 369 -31.23 -3.13 7.73
CA PRO A 369 -31.90 -3.85 6.66
C PRO A 369 -31.21 -3.55 5.32
N ARG A 370 -30.91 -4.59 4.52
CA ARG A 370 -30.18 -4.50 3.24
C ARG A 370 -28.77 -3.92 3.35
N PHE A 371 -28.04 -4.24 4.41
CA PHE A 371 -26.64 -3.84 4.55
C PHE A 371 -25.77 -4.35 3.39
N VAL A 372 -25.08 -3.43 2.73
CA VAL A 372 -24.06 -3.70 1.70
C VAL A 372 -22.75 -3.06 2.15
N LEU A 373 -21.67 -3.85 2.20
CA LEU A 373 -20.38 -3.40 2.72
C LEU A 373 -19.80 -2.23 1.92
N GLY A 374 -19.88 -2.28 0.59
CA GLY A 374 -19.42 -1.20 -0.28
C GLY A 374 -20.15 0.12 -0.03
N MET A 375 -21.48 0.08 0.13
CA MET A 375 -22.28 1.27 0.42
C MET A 375 -21.95 1.86 1.79
N PHE A 376 -21.74 1.01 2.79
CA PHE A 376 -21.28 1.44 4.11
C PHE A 376 -19.96 2.21 4.03
N LEU A 377 -18.98 1.65 3.31
CA LEU A 377 -17.66 2.24 3.19
C LEU A 377 -17.72 3.57 2.42
N GLU A 378 -18.50 3.64 1.33
CA GLU A 378 -18.71 4.88 0.57
C GLU A 378 -19.41 5.96 1.41
N ASP A 379 -20.45 5.60 2.15
CA ASP A 379 -21.16 6.52 3.06
C ASP A 379 -20.21 7.11 4.11
N MET A 380 -19.39 6.26 4.74
CA MET A 380 -18.42 6.70 5.75
C MET A 380 -17.36 7.62 5.14
N ARG A 381 -16.80 7.24 3.99
CA ARG A 381 -15.84 8.08 3.25
C ARG A 381 -16.44 9.44 2.91
N ARG A 382 -17.70 9.48 2.49
CA ARG A 382 -18.43 10.72 2.14
C ARG A 382 -18.68 11.62 3.34
N VAL A 383 -19.05 11.05 4.49
CA VAL A 383 -19.23 11.82 5.73
C VAL A 383 -17.91 12.35 6.24
N MET A 384 -16.87 11.52 6.28
CA MET A 384 -15.53 11.94 6.73
C MET A 384 -14.84 12.87 5.74
N GLY A 385 -15.23 12.88 4.46
CA GLY A 385 -14.59 13.68 3.42
C GLY A 385 -13.22 13.13 3.05
N VAL A 386 -13.09 11.80 2.95
CA VAL A 386 -11.83 11.11 2.67
C VAL A 386 -11.90 10.36 1.34
N PRO A 387 -10.80 10.29 0.56
CA PRO A 387 -10.76 9.54 -0.69
C PRO A 387 -10.71 8.02 -0.43
N GLU A 388 -10.97 7.24 -1.47
CA GLU A 388 -11.08 5.77 -1.39
C GLU A 388 -9.82 5.07 -0.86
N TRP A 389 -8.63 5.58 -1.20
CA TRP A 389 -7.36 4.97 -0.80
C TRP A 389 -6.87 5.34 0.61
N MET A 390 -7.60 6.18 1.35
CA MET A 390 -7.26 6.56 2.73
C MET A 390 -8.10 5.84 3.80
N MET A 391 -9.14 5.12 3.39
CA MET A 391 -9.94 4.29 4.27
C MET A 391 -10.42 3.07 3.49
N SER A 392 -9.93 1.89 3.80
CA SER A 392 -10.27 0.64 3.11
C SER A 392 -10.55 -0.50 4.10
N ILE A 393 -11.04 -1.64 3.60
CA ILE A 393 -11.40 -2.81 4.41
C ILE A 393 -10.71 -4.05 3.83
N ASP A 394 -10.22 -4.96 4.67
CA ASP A 394 -9.86 -6.31 4.20
C ASP A 394 -11.12 -7.20 4.17
N ALA A 395 -11.64 -7.44 2.98
CA ALA A 395 -12.87 -8.20 2.79
C ALA A 395 -12.80 -9.62 3.38
N ARG A 396 -11.62 -10.25 3.38
CA ARG A 396 -11.42 -11.63 3.89
C ARG A 396 -11.52 -11.73 5.41
N LYS A 397 -11.30 -10.62 6.11
CA LYS A 397 -11.36 -10.55 7.58
C LYS A 397 -12.74 -10.13 8.09
N THR A 398 -13.71 -9.98 7.18
CA THR A 398 -15.10 -9.69 7.50
C THR A 398 -15.78 -10.91 8.12
N ARG A 399 -16.43 -10.74 9.28
CA ARG A 399 -17.12 -11.82 10.00
C ARG A 399 -18.52 -11.40 10.42
N ALA A 400 -19.50 -12.28 10.22
CA ALA A 400 -20.83 -12.10 10.79
C ALA A 400 -20.81 -12.42 12.29
N LEU A 401 -21.47 -11.58 13.09
CA LEU A 401 -21.64 -11.76 14.54
C LEU A 401 -23.13 -11.82 14.87
N HIS A 402 -23.47 -12.38 16.06
CA HIS A 402 -24.82 -12.37 16.63
C HIS A 402 -25.91 -12.84 15.65
N GLY A 403 -25.75 -14.06 15.13
CA GLY A 403 -26.70 -14.63 14.15
C GLY A 403 -26.80 -13.85 12.84
N GLY A 404 -25.81 -13.01 12.51
CA GLY A 404 -25.78 -12.19 11.30
C GLY A 404 -26.30 -10.76 11.48
N THR A 405 -26.79 -10.38 12.67
CA THR A 405 -27.27 -9.01 12.95
C THR A 405 -26.14 -7.98 13.01
N CYS A 406 -24.91 -8.42 13.27
CA CYS A 406 -23.73 -7.57 13.30
C CYS A 406 -22.65 -8.08 12.36
N VAL A 407 -21.72 -7.19 12.02
CA VAL A 407 -20.53 -7.53 11.24
C VAL A 407 -19.29 -6.91 11.89
N GLN A 408 -18.26 -7.72 11.99
CA GLN A 408 -16.91 -7.31 12.33
C GLN A 408 -16.13 -7.07 11.05
N LEU A 409 -15.48 -5.91 10.97
CA LEU A 409 -14.69 -5.44 9.84
C LEU A 409 -13.27 -5.16 10.30
N LEU A 410 -12.29 -5.45 9.44
CA LEU A 410 -10.91 -4.99 9.60
C LEU A 410 -10.70 -3.76 8.72
N LEU A 411 -10.68 -2.58 9.33
CA LEU A 411 -10.49 -1.32 8.65
C LEU A 411 -9.01 -0.92 8.62
N HIS A 412 -8.60 -0.36 7.49
CA HIS A 412 -7.32 0.29 7.28
C HIS A 412 -7.53 1.79 7.11
N PHE A 413 -6.86 2.59 7.95
CA PHE A 413 -6.79 4.03 7.81
C PHE A 413 -5.39 4.39 7.31
N THR A 414 -5.33 4.85 6.06
CA THR A 414 -4.08 5.05 5.33
C THR A 414 -3.82 6.52 5.01
N GLY A 415 -2.55 6.89 4.86
CA GLY A 415 -2.10 8.23 4.50
C GLY A 415 -1.55 9.06 5.66
N PRO A 416 -1.18 10.33 5.40
CA PRO A 416 -0.51 11.19 6.38
C PRO A 416 -1.35 11.48 7.62
N HIS A 417 -2.68 11.41 7.48
CA HIS A 417 -3.64 11.72 8.54
C HIS A 417 -4.26 10.49 9.21
N ALA A 418 -3.71 9.27 9.02
CA ALA A 418 -4.28 8.01 9.51
C ALA A 418 -4.79 8.06 10.97
N ASN A 419 -4.01 8.62 11.90
CA ASN A 419 -4.40 8.78 13.31
C ASN A 419 -5.71 9.59 13.45
N ARG A 420 -5.82 10.70 12.72
CA ARG A 420 -7.03 11.54 12.75
C ARG A 420 -8.21 10.84 12.11
N LEU A 421 -7.98 10.10 11.02
CA LEU A 421 -9.05 9.33 10.36
C LEU A 421 -9.64 8.28 11.30
N GLU A 422 -8.80 7.54 12.01
CA GLU A 422 -9.22 6.53 12.99
C GLU A 422 -10.03 7.15 14.14
N LEU A 423 -9.56 8.28 14.69
CA LEU A 423 -10.23 8.99 15.76
C LEU A 423 -11.58 9.56 15.31
N ASP A 424 -11.63 10.22 14.15
CA ASP A 424 -12.85 10.80 13.62
C ASP A 424 -13.87 9.74 13.22
N PHE A 425 -13.41 8.59 12.70
CA PHE A 425 -14.28 7.45 12.42
C PHE A 425 -14.89 6.89 13.72
N THR A 426 -14.08 6.72 14.76
CA THR A 426 -14.56 6.25 16.07
C THR A 426 -15.59 7.21 16.66
N LYS A 427 -15.34 8.52 16.58
CA LYS A 427 -16.30 9.56 16.99
C LYS A 427 -17.58 9.50 16.17
N LEU A 428 -17.46 9.41 14.84
CA LEU A 428 -18.60 9.37 13.92
C LEU A 428 -19.51 8.16 14.19
N LEU A 429 -18.94 6.98 14.45
CA LEU A 429 -19.73 5.82 14.84
C LEU A 429 -20.39 5.98 16.21
N ALA A 430 -19.71 6.57 17.18
CA ALA A 430 -20.25 6.73 18.53
C ALA A 430 -21.36 7.79 18.61
N SER A 431 -21.17 8.94 17.96
CA SER A 431 -22.10 10.08 18.04
C SER A 431 -23.13 10.11 16.90
N GLY A 432 -22.88 9.37 15.80
CA GLY A 432 -23.65 9.46 14.57
C GLY A 432 -23.40 10.75 13.76
N ARG A 433 -22.45 11.61 14.17
CA ARG A 433 -22.23 12.93 13.57
C ARG A 433 -20.76 13.38 13.58
N LEU A 434 -20.33 14.04 12.49
CA LEU A 434 -19.02 14.66 12.33
C LEU A 434 -19.14 16.04 11.65
N ASP A 435 -18.91 17.12 12.40
CA ASP A 435 -19.19 18.49 11.93
C ASP A 435 -18.17 19.06 10.93
N SER A 436 -16.91 18.65 11.03
CA SER A 436 -15.82 18.99 10.11
C SER A 436 -15.34 17.78 9.30
N PRO A 437 -14.79 17.96 8.09
CA PRO A 437 -14.12 16.87 7.38
C PRO A 437 -12.85 16.45 8.14
N SER A 438 -12.47 15.18 7.96
CA SER A 438 -11.27 14.61 8.58
C SER A 438 -9.99 15.07 7.88
N ILE A 439 -10.08 15.45 6.61
CA ILE A 439 -8.97 16.00 5.83
C ILE A 439 -9.26 17.46 5.52
N PHE A 440 -8.26 18.31 5.73
CA PHE A 440 -8.29 19.70 5.33
C PHE A 440 -7.74 19.83 3.91
N ILE A 441 -8.51 20.49 3.03
CA ILE A 441 -8.11 20.71 1.63
C ILE A 441 -7.99 22.24 1.42
N PRO A 442 -6.76 22.77 1.25
CA PRO A 442 -6.55 24.20 1.08
C PRO A 442 -7.36 24.78 -0.07
N GLY A 443 -8.10 25.87 0.17
CA GLY A 443 -8.90 26.53 -0.86
C GLY A 443 -10.18 25.81 -1.27
N PHE A 444 -10.56 24.71 -0.61
CA PHE A 444 -11.78 23.96 -0.92
C PHE A 444 -12.65 23.70 0.32
N VAL A 445 -13.94 24.06 0.22
CA VAL A 445 -14.95 23.79 1.26
C VAL A 445 -16.17 23.13 0.63
N ASN A 446 -16.48 21.90 1.05
CA ASN A 446 -17.69 21.21 0.62
C ASN A 446 -18.89 21.59 1.50
N SER A 447 -19.63 22.62 1.10
CA SER A 447 -20.84 23.08 1.79
C SER A 447 -21.97 22.05 1.80
N LYS A 448 -21.99 21.13 0.84
CA LYS A 448 -23.02 20.08 0.69
C LYS A 448 -22.63 18.74 1.34
N ARG A 449 -21.56 18.70 2.14
CA ARG A 449 -21.08 17.46 2.78
C ARG A 449 -22.12 16.94 3.79
N LYS A 450 -22.43 15.65 3.70
CA LYS A 450 -23.21 14.93 4.72
C LYS A 450 -22.42 14.90 6.03
N ARG A 451 -23.06 15.26 7.14
CA ARG A 451 -22.41 15.30 8.47
C ARG A 451 -22.81 14.16 9.38
N THR A 452 -23.82 13.37 9.01
CA THR A 452 -24.42 12.35 9.87
C THR A 452 -24.35 10.98 9.24
N THR A 453 -24.40 9.95 10.07
CA THR A 453 -24.44 8.55 9.66
C THR A 453 -25.55 7.81 10.40
N SER A 454 -26.16 6.83 9.74
CA SER A 454 -27.21 5.98 10.34
C SER A 454 -26.65 4.69 10.94
N TYR A 455 -25.41 4.35 10.63
CA TYR A 455 -24.77 3.14 11.14
C TYR A 455 -24.42 3.29 12.62
N ARG A 456 -24.61 2.21 13.39
CA ARG A 456 -24.40 2.17 14.83
C ARG A 456 -23.36 1.11 15.20
N PRO A 457 -22.57 1.33 16.26
CA PRO A 457 -21.69 0.31 16.78
C PRO A 457 -22.52 -0.88 17.28
N CYS A 458 -21.98 -2.08 17.12
CA CYS A 458 -22.58 -3.27 17.70
C CYS A 458 -21.92 -3.60 19.04
N GLY A 459 -22.75 -3.84 20.07
CA GLY A 459 -22.29 -4.22 21.40
C GLY A 459 -21.78 -5.66 21.49
N THR A 460 -21.26 -6.02 22.66
CA THR A 460 -20.78 -7.38 22.97
C THR A 460 -21.90 -8.40 23.16
N THR A 461 -23.10 -7.95 23.56
CA THR A 461 -24.30 -8.77 23.73
C THR A 461 -25.19 -8.75 22.48
N ASP A 462 -25.86 -9.86 22.17
CA ASP A 462 -26.76 -9.94 21.02
C ASP A 462 -27.89 -8.89 21.14
N PRO A 463 -28.07 -8.00 20.14
CA PRO A 463 -29.13 -7.01 20.14
C PRO A 463 -30.54 -7.60 20.30
N ASN A 464 -30.75 -8.85 19.91
CA ASN A 464 -32.03 -9.55 19.99
C ASN A 464 -32.29 -10.18 21.36
N GLU A 465 -31.26 -10.40 22.19
CA GLU A 465 -31.45 -10.90 23.57
C GLU A 465 -32.16 -9.85 24.44
N ARG A 466 -31.87 -8.55 24.25
CA ARG A 466 -32.55 -7.47 24.98
C ARG A 466 -34.05 -7.39 24.71
N LYS A 467 -34.53 -7.86 23.55
CA LYS A 467 -35.96 -7.84 23.20
C LYS A 467 -36.77 -8.97 23.84
N LYS A 468 -36.15 -9.99 24.41
CA LYS A 468 -36.87 -11.12 25.04
C LYS A 468 -37.32 -10.83 26.49
N ASN A 469 -36.78 -9.81 27.15
CA ASN A 469 -37.06 -9.53 28.57
C ASN A 469 -38.07 -8.40 28.83
N SER A 470 -38.81 -7.92 27.83
CA SER A 470 -39.90 -6.96 28.03
C SER A 470 -41.28 -7.60 27.80
N PHE A 471 -41.60 -8.61 28.60
CA PHE A 471 -43.01 -8.95 28.87
C PHE A 471 -43.39 -8.34 30.21
N PHE A 472 -44.34 -7.41 30.13
CA PHE A 472 -44.98 -6.73 31.26
C PHE A 472 -45.55 -7.75 32.25
N PHE A 473 -44.98 -7.81 33.46
CA PHE A 473 -45.71 -8.28 34.63
C PHE A 473 -46.42 -7.08 35.26
N SER A 474 -47.73 -6.98 35.06
CA SER A 474 -48.58 -6.15 35.93
C SER A 474 -48.74 -6.86 37.27
N SER A 475 -48.23 -6.28 38.35
CA SER A 475 -48.58 -6.70 39.70
C SER A 475 -49.39 -5.59 40.37
N SER A 476 -50.64 -5.90 40.67
CA SER A 476 -51.45 -5.14 41.62
C SER A 476 -51.24 -5.69 43.03
N PRO A 477 -51.29 -4.87 44.09
CA PRO A 477 -50.83 -5.23 45.42
C PRO A 477 -51.96 -5.84 46.25
N SER A 478 -51.65 -6.82 47.10
CA SER A 478 -52.48 -7.15 48.27
C SER A 478 -51.64 -7.82 49.36
N SER A 479 -51.72 -7.18 50.52
CA SER A 479 -51.02 -7.41 51.77
C SER A 479 -51.71 -8.44 52.67
N ALA A 480 -50.92 -9.27 53.34
CA ALA A 480 -51.15 -9.92 54.64
C ALA A 480 -49.91 -10.81 54.93
N ALA A 481 -49.38 -11.02 56.13
CA ALA A 481 -49.46 -10.47 57.47
C ALA A 481 -48.39 -11.26 58.26
N LEU A 482 -47.47 -10.59 58.96
CA LEU A 482 -46.54 -11.23 59.88
C LEU A 482 -47.24 -11.55 61.21
N THR A 483 -46.95 -12.73 61.77
CA THR A 483 -47.11 -13.02 63.19
C THR A 483 -45.75 -13.07 63.90
N SER A 484 -45.69 -12.31 64.99
CA SER A 484 -44.67 -12.18 66.06
C SER A 484 -44.58 -13.47 66.93
N PRO A 485 -43.75 -13.62 68.01
CA PRO A 485 -42.97 -12.57 68.70
C PRO A 485 -41.56 -12.90 69.29
N ALA A 486 -40.81 -11.80 69.48
CA ALA A 486 -39.96 -11.36 70.60
C ALA A 486 -39.10 -12.33 71.45
N GLN A 487 -37.81 -11.99 71.59
CA GLN A 487 -36.98 -11.89 72.83
C GLN A 487 -35.57 -11.42 72.39
N ALA A 488 -35.10 -10.18 72.59
CA ALA A 488 -34.67 -9.49 73.82
C ALA A 488 -33.40 -10.04 74.49
N LEU A 489 -32.37 -9.18 74.55
CA LEU A 489 -31.15 -9.18 75.37
C LEU A 489 -30.01 -10.18 75.05
N LEU A 490 -28.82 -9.68 74.68
CA LEU A 490 -27.61 -9.76 75.52
C LEU A 490 -26.41 -8.94 74.96
N LEU A 491 -25.95 -7.97 75.77
CA LEU A 491 -24.56 -7.54 76.10
C LEU A 491 -23.51 -7.45 74.97
N LEU A 492 -23.05 -6.27 74.53
CA LEU A 492 -22.03 -5.35 75.11
C LEU A 492 -20.63 -5.95 75.39
N LEU A 493 -19.61 -5.23 74.89
CA LEU A 493 -18.14 -5.31 75.11
C LEU A 493 -17.40 -6.35 74.22
N CYS A 494 -16.33 -6.06 73.47
CA CYS A 494 -15.26 -5.08 73.63
C CYS A 494 -14.76 -4.56 72.27
N ALA A 495 -14.40 -3.28 72.27
CA ALA A 495 -13.60 -2.64 71.24
C ALA A 495 -12.09 -2.82 71.51
N ALA A 496 -11.33 -2.73 70.42
CA ALA A 496 -9.99 -2.16 70.30
C ALA A 496 -8.76 -2.94 70.78
N THR A 497 -7.96 -3.37 69.80
CA THR A 497 -6.49 -3.15 69.71
C THR A 497 -6.11 -3.27 68.22
N LYS A 498 -5.98 -2.17 67.46
CA LYS A 498 -4.74 -1.42 67.17
C LYS A 498 -3.50 -2.27 66.83
N LEU A 499 -3.13 -2.15 65.55
CA LEU A 499 -1.81 -1.79 64.99
C LEU A 499 -0.66 -2.82 64.92
N LEU A 500 0.00 -2.74 63.74
CA LEU A 500 1.40 -3.05 63.41
C LEU A 500 1.80 -4.51 63.13
N ARG A 501 1.99 -4.87 61.86
CA ARG A 501 3.33 -4.95 61.21
C ARG A 501 3.26 -5.57 59.80
N LEU A 502 4.07 -4.96 58.92
CA LEU A 502 4.64 -5.41 57.64
C LEU A 502 3.70 -5.52 56.42
#